data_AF-A0A2C9D3M3-F1
#
_entry.id   AF-A0A2C9D3M3-F1
#
_cell.length_a   1.000
_cell.length_b   1.000
_cell.length_c   1.000
_cell.angle_alpha   90.00
_cell.angle_beta   90.00
_cell.angle_gamma   90.00
#
_symmetry.space_group_name_H-M   'P 1'
#
loop_
_entity.id
_entity.type
_entity.pdbx_description
1 polymer ?
#
loop_
_entity_poly.entity_id
_entity_poly.type
_entity_poly.pdbx_seq_one_letter_code
_entity_poly.pdbx_strand_id
1 'polypeptide(L)'
;MSETTGNGAVIDLAADIVAAYVSNNTVPAGELPALIFDVVGALTKIQGGPVEVEPEPVKPAVPLKKSVTNDYIICLEDGKKFKSLKRHLRTHYNMSPEEYREKWNLAPDYPMVAPNYAAARSELAKKMGLGQQRRRDR
;
A
#
# COMPACT_ATOMS: atom_id res chain seq x y z
N MET A 1 34.05 -5.47 2.39
CA MET A 1 34.61 -4.11 2.32
C MET A 1 34.76 -3.72 0.85
N SER A 2 33.64 -3.55 0.12
CA SER A 2 33.67 -3.28 -1.33
C SER A 2 32.73 -2.16 -1.79
N GLU A 3 32.01 -1.51 -0.87
CA GLU A 3 31.01 -0.48 -1.22
C GLU A 3 31.56 0.96 -1.17
N THR A 4 32.72 1.20 -0.53
CA THR A 4 33.26 2.56 -0.39
C THR A 4 33.96 3.07 -1.65
N THR A 5 34.49 2.19 -2.50
CA THR A 5 35.24 2.57 -3.72
C THR A 5 34.32 3.13 -4.82
N GLY A 6 33.05 2.72 -4.87
CA GLY A 6 32.09 3.19 -5.88
C GLY A 6 31.67 4.66 -5.67
N ASN A 7 31.49 5.07 -4.41
CA ASN A 7 31.03 6.41 -4.06
C ASN A 7 32.08 7.51 -4.30
N GLY A 8 33.36 7.22 -4.04
CA GLY A 8 34.44 8.17 -4.31
C GLY A 8 34.54 8.51 -5.80
N ALA A 9 34.48 7.50 -6.68
CA ALA A 9 34.54 7.69 -8.12
C ALA A 9 33.35 8.49 -8.69
N VAL A 10 32.15 8.35 -8.11
CA VAL A 10 30.98 9.16 -8.52
C VAL A 10 31.15 10.62 -8.14
N ILE A 11 31.71 10.90 -6.97
CA ILE A 11 31.95 12.28 -6.52
C ILE A 11 32.99 12.94 -7.41
N ASP A 12 34.07 12.24 -7.75
CA ASP A 12 35.11 12.75 -8.65
C ASP A 12 34.53 13.07 -10.04
N LEU A 13 33.74 12.16 -10.62
CA LEU A 13 33.07 12.38 -11.91
C LEU A 13 32.04 13.51 -11.86
N ALA A 14 31.28 13.63 -10.76
CA ALA A 14 30.32 14.72 -10.57
C ALA A 14 31.03 16.08 -10.49
N ALA A 15 32.15 16.15 -9.79
CA ALA A 15 32.97 17.36 -9.67
C ALA A 15 33.49 17.80 -11.04
N ASP A 16 34.01 16.87 -11.84
CA ASP A 16 34.49 17.17 -13.20
C ASP A 16 33.37 17.68 -14.12
N ILE A 17 32.18 17.06 -14.05
CA ILE A 17 31.02 17.47 -14.87
C ILE A 17 30.52 18.86 -14.46
N VAL A 18 30.37 19.12 -13.16
CA VAL A 18 29.90 20.43 -12.67
C VAL A 18 30.92 21.51 -12.96
N ALA A 19 32.22 21.23 -12.80
CA ALA A 19 33.30 22.16 -13.13
C ALA A 19 33.29 22.52 -14.62
N ALA A 20 33.16 21.52 -15.51
CA ALA A 20 33.05 21.75 -16.95
C ALA A 20 31.80 22.57 -17.29
N TYR A 21 30.65 22.27 -16.69
CA TYR A 21 29.40 22.98 -16.95
C TYR A 21 29.46 24.45 -16.52
N VAL A 22 29.93 24.73 -15.31
CA VAL A 22 30.05 26.11 -14.79
C VAL A 22 31.18 26.89 -15.48
N SER A 23 32.21 26.22 -16.00
CA SER A 23 33.25 26.88 -16.80
C SER A 23 32.73 27.44 -18.13
N ASN A 24 31.68 26.82 -18.68
CA ASN A 24 31.12 27.18 -19.99
C ASN A 24 29.73 27.85 -19.89
N ASN A 25 29.14 27.92 -18.69
CA ASN A 25 27.81 28.48 -18.46
C ASN A 25 27.79 29.34 -17.19
N THR A 26 27.14 30.51 -17.26
CA THR A 26 26.95 31.38 -16.09
C THR A 26 25.81 30.84 -15.23
N VAL A 27 26.15 30.23 -14.09
CA VAL A 27 25.17 29.70 -13.12
C VAL A 27 25.08 30.63 -11.90
N PRO A 28 23.89 31.06 -11.47
CA PRO A 28 23.72 31.82 -10.23
C PRO A 28 24.20 31.03 -9.01
N ALA A 29 24.82 31.70 -8.05
CA ALA A 29 25.35 31.05 -6.84
C ALA A 29 24.29 30.27 -6.03
N GLY A 30 23.02 30.68 -6.11
CA GLY A 30 21.91 30.00 -5.45
C GLY A 30 21.48 28.69 -6.13
N GLU A 31 21.82 28.48 -7.40
CA GLU A 31 21.44 27.29 -8.18
C GLU A 31 22.55 26.23 -8.19
N LEU A 32 23.78 26.60 -7.80
CA LEU A 32 24.92 25.66 -7.72
C LEU A 32 24.65 24.44 -6.83
N PRO A 33 24.06 24.57 -5.62
CA PRO A 33 23.78 23.41 -4.79
C PRO A 33 22.81 22.44 -5.48
N ALA A 34 21.75 22.96 -6.12
CA ALA A 34 20.77 22.14 -6.82
C ALA A 34 21.40 21.36 -7.97
N LEU A 35 22.23 22.03 -8.78
CA LEU A 35 22.95 21.41 -9.90
C LEU A 35 23.86 20.26 -9.43
N ILE A 36 24.57 20.43 -8.31
CA ILE A 36 25.43 19.39 -7.73
C ILE A 36 24.59 18.18 -7.31
N PHE A 37 23.46 18.39 -6.63
CA PHE A 37 22.57 17.31 -6.23
C PHE A 37 21.99 16.56 -7.43
N ASP A 38 21.59 17.27 -8.47
CA ASP A 38 21.03 16.66 -9.68
C ASP A 38 22.04 15.77 -10.41
N VAL A 39 23.29 16.24 -10.56
CA VAL A 39 24.35 15.48 -11.24
C VAL A 39 24.76 14.25 -10.43
N VAL A 40 24.97 14.40 -9.11
CA VAL A 40 25.28 13.26 -8.23
C VAL A 40 24.12 12.26 -8.21
N GLY A 41 22.88 12.74 -8.16
CA GLY A 41 21.67 11.92 -8.25
C GLY A 41 21.55 11.17 -9.58
N ALA A 42 21.90 11.80 -10.69
CA ALA A 42 21.88 11.16 -12.00
C ALA A 42 22.97 10.06 -12.11
N LEU A 43 24.19 10.34 -11.66
CA LEU A 43 25.30 9.38 -11.70
C LEU A 43 25.08 8.19 -10.77
N THR A 44 24.56 8.41 -9.56
CA THR A 44 24.21 7.32 -8.63
C THR A 44 23.11 6.42 -9.20
N LYS A 45 22.10 6.98 -9.88
CA LYS A 45 21.07 6.19 -10.59
C LYS A 45 21.67 5.34 -11.72
N ILE A 46 22.65 5.86 -12.46
CA ILE A 46 23.32 5.15 -13.56
C ILE A 46 24.25 4.05 -13.03
N GLN A 47 24.95 4.27 -11.91
CA GLN A 47 25.89 3.32 -11.31
C GLN A 47 25.19 2.12 -10.64
N GLY A 48 23.86 2.08 -10.60
CA GLY A 48 23.09 1.01 -9.96
C GLY A 48 22.74 1.30 -8.50
N GLY A 49 22.68 2.58 -8.11
CA GLY A 49 21.98 2.97 -6.89
C GLY A 49 20.58 2.35 -6.89
N PRO A 50 20.07 1.90 -5.73
CA PRO A 50 18.78 1.24 -5.68
C PRO A 50 17.81 2.17 -6.37
N VAL A 51 17.17 1.69 -7.43
CA VAL A 51 15.87 2.20 -7.82
C VAL A 51 15.12 2.24 -6.51
N GLU A 52 14.83 3.43 -6.01
CA GLU A 52 13.87 3.59 -4.93
C GLU A 52 12.64 2.90 -5.47
N VAL A 53 12.47 1.66 -5.02
CA VAL A 53 11.33 0.85 -5.36
C VAL A 53 10.22 1.66 -4.74
N GLU A 54 9.58 2.51 -5.55
CA GLU A 54 8.24 2.99 -5.27
C GLU A 54 7.54 1.80 -4.65
N PRO A 55 7.09 1.88 -3.39
CA PRO A 55 6.68 0.70 -2.64
C PRO A 55 5.72 -0.05 -3.53
N GLU A 56 6.14 -1.23 -4.03
CA GLU A 56 5.40 -1.91 -5.08
C GLU A 56 3.94 -1.90 -4.63
N PRO A 57 3.02 -1.34 -5.43
CA PRO A 57 1.63 -1.20 -5.00
C PRO A 57 1.19 -2.58 -4.59
N VAL A 58 0.94 -2.76 -3.29
CA VAL A 58 0.81 -4.05 -2.63
C VAL A 58 -0.10 -4.90 -3.51
N LYS A 59 0.50 -5.80 -4.30
CA LYS A 59 -0.27 -6.55 -5.29
C LYS A 59 -1.27 -7.35 -4.46
N PRO A 60 -2.58 -7.17 -4.66
CA PRO A 60 -3.56 -7.81 -3.81
C PRO A 60 -3.27 -9.31 -3.83
N ALA A 61 -3.15 -9.92 -2.63
CA ALA A 61 -2.73 -11.32 -2.47
C ALA A 61 -3.61 -12.30 -3.27
N VAL A 62 -4.79 -11.85 -3.69
CA VAL A 62 -5.69 -12.53 -4.61
C VAL A 62 -6.43 -11.49 -5.45
N PRO A 63 -6.80 -11.80 -6.70
CA PRO A 63 -7.73 -10.98 -7.46
C PRO A 63 -9.02 -10.74 -6.68
N LEU A 64 -9.53 -9.51 -6.69
CA LEU A 64 -10.74 -9.07 -5.96
C LEU A 64 -11.98 -9.97 -6.21
N LYS A 65 -12.05 -10.61 -7.39
CA LYS A 65 -13.14 -11.53 -7.74
C LYS A 65 -13.05 -12.89 -7.02
N LYS A 66 -11.87 -13.27 -6.52
CA LYS A 66 -11.58 -14.55 -5.84
C LYS A 66 -11.44 -14.42 -4.33
N SER A 67 -11.46 -13.20 -3.79
CA SER A 67 -11.31 -12.97 -2.35
C SER A 67 -12.56 -13.36 -1.56
N VAL A 68 -13.74 -13.38 -2.18
CA VAL A 68 -15.00 -13.81 -1.54
C VAL A 68 -15.37 -15.21 -2.03
N THR A 69 -15.51 -16.14 -1.10
CA THR A 69 -16.12 -17.45 -1.34
C THR A 69 -17.28 -17.66 -0.37
N ASN A 70 -18.16 -18.63 -0.67
CA ASN A 70 -19.36 -18.88 0.14
C ASN A 70 -19.03 -19.21 1.60
N ASP A 71 -17.94 -19.93 1.85
CA ASP A 71 -17.55 -20.41 3.19
C ASP A 71 -16.47 -19.57 3.86
N TYR A 72 -15.67 -18.83 3.09
CA TYR A 72 -14.58 -18.01 3.61
C TYR A 72 -14.31 -16.76 2.77
N ILE A 73 -13.79 -15.73 3.41
CA ILE A 73 -13.27 -14.52 2.80
C ILE A 73 -11.75 -14.45 3.00
N ILE A 74 -11.01 -14.02 1.97
CA ILE A 74 -9.56 -13.89 2.00
C ILE A 74 -9.20 -12.43 2.28
N CYS A 75 -8.27 -12.20 3.22
CA CYS A 75 -7.69 -10.87 3.45
C CYS A 75 -6.74 -10.50 2.31
N LEU A 76 -6.93 -9.33 1.69
CA LEU A 76 -6.06 -8.82 0.62
C LEU A 76 -4.68 -8.39 1.13
N GLU A 77 -4.54 -8.13 2.44
CA GLU A 77 -3.25 -7.77 3.08
C GLU A 77 -2.40 -9.02 3.34
N ASP A 78 -3.00 -10.10 3.87
CA ASP A 78 -2.26 -11.27 4.34
C ASP A 78 -2.41 -12.53 3.47
N GLY A 79 -3.39 -12.56 2.57
CA GLY A 79 -3.77 -13.75 1.80
C GLY A 79 -4.41 -14.88 2.62
N LYS A 80 -4.69 -14.66 3.92
CA LYS A 80 -5.27 -15.68 4.81
C LYS A 80 -6.80 -15.76 4.71
N LYS A 81 -7.34 -16.97 4.89
CA LYS A 81 -8.77 -17.28 4.84
C LYS A 81 -9.42 -17.11 6.20
N PHE A 82 -10.52 -16.38 6.26
CA PHE A 82 -11.29 -16.15 7.47
C PHE A 82 -12.79 -16.32 7.21
N LYS A 83 -13.58 -16.63 8.24
CA LYS A 83 -15.05 -16.57 8.15
C LYS A 83 -15.57 -15.13 8.28
N SER A 84 -14.84 -14.28 9.02
CA SER A 84 -15.14 -12.87 9.26
C SER A 84 -13.87 -12.04 9.18
N LEU A 85 -13.79 -11.14 8.21
CA LEU A 85 -12.66 -10.24 8.01
C LEU A 85 -12.66 -9.09 9.03
N LYS A 86 -13.85 -8.67 9.50
CA LYS A 86 -14.01 -7.57 10.46
C LYS A 86 -13.19 -7.73 11.75
N ARG A 87 -13.12 -8.96 12.28
CA ARG A 87 -12.33 -9.24 13.50
C ARG A 87 -10.83 -9.10 13.22
N HIS A 88 -10.39 -9.64 12.09
CA HIS A 88 -8.99 -9.63 11.69
C HIS A 88 -8.48 -8.21 11.46
N LEU A 89 -9.24 -7.39 10.72
CA LEU A 89 -8.93 -5.98 10.47
C LEU A 89 -8.76 -5.19 11.77
N ARG A 90 -9.68 -5.37 12.74
CA ARG A 90 -9.61 -4.64 14.00
C ARG A 90 -8.46 -5.08 14.90
N THR A 91 -8.13 -6.37 14.94
CA THR A 91 -7.10 -6.89 15.86
C THR A 91 -5.69 -6.75 15.31
N HIS A 92 -5.48 -6.98 14.03
CA HIS A 92 -4.14 -6.94 13.43
C HIS A 92 -3.78 -5.58 12.86
N TYR A 93 -4.77 -4.88 12.31
CA TYR A 93 -4.53 -3.63 11.58
C TYR A 93 -5.14 -2.42 12.26
N ASN A 94 -5.96 -2.61 13.30
CA ASN A 94 -6.74 -1.55 13.95
C ASN A 94 -7.54 -0.69 12.94
N MET A 95 -7.91 -1.28 11.80
CA MET A 95 -8.62 -0.62 10.71
C MET A 95 -10.11 -0.93 10.74
N SER A 96 -10.93 0.04 10.33
CA SER A 96 -12.35 -0.16 10.11
C SER A 96 -12.64 -0.88 8.78
N PRO A 97 -13.80 -1.54 8.64
CA PRO A 97 -14.18 -2.14 7.37
C PRO A 97 -14.37 -1.12 6.23
N GLU A 98 -14.57 0.16 6.54
CA GLU A 98 -14.72 1.23 5.54
C GLU A 98 -13.36 1.69 5.02
N GLU A 99 -12.43 1.98 5.93
CA GLU A 99 -11.02 2.28 5.61
C GLU A 99 -10.40 1.17 4.76
N TYR A 100 -10.72 -0.09 5.07
CA TYR A 100 -10.28 -1.23 4.27
C TYR A 100 -10.84 -1.22 2.84
N ARG A 101 -12.09 -0.78 2.64
CA ARG A 101 -12.67 -0.65 1.29
C ARG A 101 -12.03 0.49 0.54
N GLU A 102 -11.81 1.63 1.18
CA GLU A 102 -11.16 2.77 0.56
C GLU A 102 -9.71 2.43 0.16
N LYS A 103 -8.95 1.80 1.06
CA LYS A 103 -7.57 1.38 0.82
C LYS A 103 -7.44 0.47 -0.41
N TRP A 104 -8.39 -0.43 -0.61
CA TRP A 104 -8.38 -1.40 -1.71
C TRP A 104 -9.31 -1.03 -2.87
N ASN A 105 -9.90 0.17 -2.85
CA ASN A 105 -10.91 0.65 -3.80
C ASN A 105 -12.02 -0.38 -4.08
N LEU A 106 -12.54 -0.99 -3.02
CA LEU A 106 -13.59 -2.02 -3.08
C LEU A 106 -14.97 -1.39 -3.23
N ALA A 107 -15.88 -2.10 -3.89
CA ALA A 107 -17.28 -1.70 -3.95
C ALA A 107 -17.90 -1.56 -2.54
N PRO A 108 -18.82 -0.62 -2.33
CA PRO A 108 -19.49 -0.44 -1.04
C PRO A 108 -20.28 -1.69 -0.60
N ASP A 109 -20.81 -2.45 -1.57
CA ASP A 109 -21.53 -3.71 -1.35
C ASP A 109 -20.60 -4.92 -1.12
N TYR A 110 -19.28 -4.69 -0.99
CA TYR A 110 -18.34 -5.79 -0.78
C TYR A 110 -18.58 -6.44 0.61
N PRO A 111 -18.84 -7.76 0.66
CA PRO A 111 -19.10 -8.46 1.91
C PRO A 111 -17.80 -8.60 2.71
N MET A 112 -17.86 -8.32 4.01
CA MET A 112 -16.71 -8.43 4.93
C MET A 112 -16.69 -9.75 5.74
N VAL A 113 -17.62 -10.63 5.42
CA VAL A 113 -17.91 -11.88 6.12
C VAL A 113 -18.38 -12.84 5.04
N ALA A 114 -18.05 -14.13 5.18
CA ALA A 114 -18.50 -15.14 4.23
C ALA A 114 -20.05 -15.17 4.14
N PRO A 115 -20.64 -15.23 2.92
CA PRO A 115 -22.10 -15.23 2.73
C PRO A 115 -22.84 -16.32 3.53
N ASN A 116 -22.33 -17.56 3.56
CA ASN A 116 -22.97 -18.64 4.35
C ASN A 116 -22.95 -18.33 5.86
N TYR A 117 -21.86 -17.76 6.35
CA TYR A 117 -21.75 -17.37 7.75
C TYR A 117 -22.68 -16.21 8.11
N ALA A 118 -22.84 -15.25 7.20
CA ALA A 118 -23.80 -14.16 7.35
C ALA A 118 -25.25 -14.67 7.32
N ALA A 119 -25.58 -15.60 6.41
CA ALA A 119 -26.90 -16.22 6.31
C ALA A 119 -27.27 -17.01 7.58
N ALA A 120 -26.38 -17.89 8.04
CA ALA A 120 -26.60 -18.67 9.27
C ALA A 120 -26.80 -17.79 10.51
N ARG A 121 -26.02 -16.70 10.62
CA ARG A 121 -26.17 -15.74 11.73
C ARG A 121 -27.46 -14.92 11.63
N SER A 122 -27.89 -14.56 10.42
CA SER A 122 -29.16 -13.87 10.18
C SER A 122 -30.36 -14.76 10.53
N GLU A 123 -30.35 -16.03 10.14
CA GLU A 123 -31.39 -16.99 10.52
C GLU A 123 -31.46 -17.22 12.02
N LEU A 124 -30.31 -17.37 12.69
CA LEU A 124 -30.25 -17.47 14.14
C LEU A 124 -30.84 -16.23 14.80
N ALA A 125 -30.50 -15.04 14.33
CA ALA A 125 -31.03 -13.79 14.87
C ALA A 125 -32.55 -13.68 14.69
N LYS A 126 -33.08 -14.05 13.53
CA LYS A 126 -34.54 -14.12 13.28
C LYS A 126 -35.22 -15.12 14.22
N LYS A 127 -34.64 -16.30 14.43
CA LYS A 127 -35.12 -17.32 15.39
C LYS A 127 -35.06 -16.82 16.84
N MET A 128 -34.05 -16.00 17.18
CA MET A 128 -33.85 -15.40 18.50
C MET A 128 -34.66 -14.10 18.72
N GLY A 129 -35.55 -13.71 17.79
CA GLY A 129 -36.49 -12.59 17.99
C GLY A 129 -36.06 -11.24 17.40
N LEU A 130 -35.00 -11.17 16.60
CA LEU A 130 -34.62 -9.95 15.89
C LEU A 130 -35.66 -9.65 14.79
N GLY A 131 -36.54 -8.67 15.03
CA GLY A 131 -37.63 -8.29 14.12
C GLY A 131 -39.04 -8.53 14.65
N GLN A 132 -39.20 -9.08 15.86
CA GLN A 132 -40.49 -9.02 16.57
C GLN A 132 -40.66 -7.63 17.16
N GLN A 133 -41.00 -6.68 16.30
CA GLN A 133 -41.55 -5.40 16.74
C GLN A 133 -42.84 -5.75 17.50
N ARG A 134 -42.77 -5.68 18.83
CA ARG A 134 -43.93 -5.68 19.73
C ARG A 134 -44.97 -4.78 19.05
N ARG A 135 -46.05 -5.36 18.51
CA ARG A 135 -47.20 -4.56 18.11
C ARG A 135 -47.55 -3.75 19.36
N ARG A 136 -47.33 -2.44 19.32
CA ARG A 136 -47.89 -1.54 20.33
C ARG A 136 -49.39 -1.66 20.14
N ASP A 137 -50.02 -2.51 20.93
CA ASP A 137 -51.46 -2.49 21.12
C ASP A 137 -51.83 -1.08 21.61
N ARG A 138 -52.81 -0.50 20.92
CA ARG A 138 -53.34 0.85 21.13
C ARG A 138 -54.12 0.94 22.43
#